data_AF-A0A1V6YE55-F1
#
_entry.id   AF-A0A1V6YE55-F1
#
_cell.length_a   1.000
_cell.length_b   1.000
_cell.length_c   1.000
_cell.angle_alpha   90.00
_cell.angle_beta   90.00
_cell.angle_gamma   90.00
#
_symmetry.space_group_name_H-M   'P 1'
#
loop_
_entity.id
_entity.type
_entity.pdbx_description
1 polymer ?
#
loop_
_entity_poly.entity_id
_entity_poly.type
_entity_poly.pdbx_seq_one_letter_code
_entity_poly.pdbx_strand_id
1 'polypeptide(L)'
;MRRFERIHDIVEPVEEYRAGGYHPVHLGDIFHERYQIIGKWGYGTFSTVWLARDLRLQKDATLKIIKAAASKTSTELSILLQLSKTETPHRGKDHIIELLDHFEHTGPNGLHLVLAFPTMLSDGERICERGKPRSAGYIRAISLRIITALEFLHLQGFVHTGKVSRANHSL
;
A
#
# COMPACT_ATOMS: atom_id res chain seq x y z
N MET A 1 14.70 29.43 -17.77
CA MET A 1 15.38 28.88 -16.59
C MET A 1 14.31 28.40 -15.62
N ARG A 2 13.97 27.11 -15.62
CA ARG A 2 12.91 26.59 -14.73
C ARG A 2 13.50 26.48 -13.31
N ARG A 3 13.01 27.39 -12.47
CA ARG A 3 13.27 27.55 -11.05
C ARG A 3 12.93 26.25 -10.32
N PHE A 4 13.82 25.78 -9.45
CA PHE A 4 13.57 24.62 -8.59
C PHE A 4 12.22 24.80 -7.86
N GLU A 5 11.27 23.91 -8.14
CA GLU A 5 10.01 23.81 -7.40
C GLU A 5 10.29 23.00 -6.13
N ARG A 6 9.86 23.53 -4.96
CA ARG A 6 9.95 22.79 -3.70
C ARG A 6 8.93 21.66 -3.73
N ILE A 7 9.42 20.42 -3.64
CA ILE A 7 8.57 19.24 -3.45
C ILE A 7 8.23 19.18 -1.96
N HIS A 8 7.01 19.56 -1.60
CA HIS A 8 6.58 19.61 -0.20
C HIS A 8 6.00 18.27 0.30
N ASP A 9 5.54 17.39 -0.59
CA ASP A 9 4.61 16.31 -0.21
C ASP A 9 5.17 14.88 -0.26
N ILE A 10 6.43 14.68 -0.67
CA ILE A 10 7.05 13.34 -0.80
C ILE A 10 8.20 13.14 0.21
N VAL A 11 8.37 14.05 1.17
CA VAL A 11 9.48 13.99 2.14
C VAL A 11 8.94 13.70 3.53
N GLU A 12 9.27 12.52 4.05
CA GLU A 12 9.00 12.10 5.41
C GLU A 12 9.90 12.82 6.42
N PRO A 13 9.53 12.86 7.70
CA PRO A 13 10.36 13.49 8.73
C PRO A 13 11.69 12.75 8.87
N VAL A 14 12.80 13.48 8.73
CA VAL A 14 14.16 12.91 8.71
C VAL A 14 14.54 12.27 10.05
N GLU A 15 13.99 12.80 11.14
CA GLU A 15 14.15 12.29 12.51
C GLU A 15 13.57 10.88 12.72
N GLU A 16 12.74 10.39 11.80
CA GLU A 16 12.18 9.04 11.84
C GLU A 16 13.13 7.99 11.23
N TYR A 17 14.28 8.38 10.66
CA TYR A 17 15.35 7.46 10.27
C TYR A 17 16.26 7.11 11.45
N ARG A 18 15.73 6.32 12.37
CA ARG A 18 16.40 5.86 13.58
C ARG A 18 16.05 4.40 13.86
N ALA A 19 16.70 3.77 14.84
CA ALA A 19 16.34 2.41 15.27
C ALA A 19 14.82 2.30 15.55
N GLY A 20 14.17 1.30 14.95
CA GLY A 20 12.72 1.11 14.99
C GLY A 20 11.92 1.95 13.98
N GLY A 21 12.55 2.93 13.33
CA GLY A 21 11.94 3.88 12.40
C GLY A 21 11.95 3.42 10.93
N TYR A 22 12.04 4.38 10.00
CA TYR A 22 12.08 4.11 8.55
C TYR A 22 13.40 3.47 8.13
N HIS A 23 13.37 2.69 7.06
CA HIS A 23 14.58 2.20 6.40
C HIS A 23 15.10 3.25 5.38
N PRO A 24 16.39 3.62 5.39
CA PRO A 24 16.97 4.45 4.33
C PRO A 24 17.05 3.68 3.02
N VAL A 25 16.48 4.23 1.95
CA VAL A 25 16.41 3.59 0.62
C VAL A 25 16.98 4.54 -0.42
N HIS A 26 17.79 4.02 -1.34
CA HIS A 26 18.38 4.75 -2.45
C HIS A 26 17.86 4.23 -3.79
N LEU A 27 17.87 5.11 -4.80
CA LEU A 27 17.62 4.69 -6.17
C LEU A 27 18.69 3.69 -6.61
N GLY A 28 18.25 2.60 -7.25
CA GLY A 28 19.12 1.51 -7.67
C GLY A 28 19.27 0.38 -6.64
N ASP A 29 18.86 0.58 -5.38
CA ASP A 29 18.86 -0.50 -4.38
C ASP A 29 18.05 -1.69 -4.87
N ILE A 30 18.53 -2.90 -4.60
CA ILE A 30 17.86 -4.14 -5.00
C ILE A 30 17.37 -4.86 -3.74
N PHE A 31 16.05 -4.95 -3.62
CA PHE A 31 15.39 -5.68 -2.54
C PHE A 31 15.07 -7.11 -3.00
N HIS A 32 15.32 -8.08 -2.11
CA HIS A 32 15.01 -9.49 -2.34
C HIS A 32 15.58 -10.05 -3.66
N GLU A 33 16.75 -9.56 -4.07
CA GLU A 33 17.42 -9.95 -5.33
C GLU A 33 16.52 -9.84 -6.58
N ARG A 34 15.49 -8.98 -6.52
CA ARG A 34 14.40 -8.95 -7.50
C ARG A 34 13.88 -7.55 -7.78
N TYR A 35 13.72 -6.71 -6.77
CA TYR A 35 13.04 -5.44 -6.91
C TYR A 35 14.04 -4.29 -6.87
N GLN A 36 14.36 -3.73 -8.04
CA GLN A 36 15.25 -2.58 -8.13
C GLN A 36 14.46 -1.28 -7.93
N ILE A 37 14.86 -0.45 -6.97
CA ILE A 37 14.22 0.84 -6.70
C ILE A 37 14.49 1.81 -7.84
N ILE A 38 13.42 2.38 -8.41
CA ILE A 38 13.51 3.34 -9.52
C ILE A 38 12.88 4.70 -9.20
N GLY A 39 12.13 4.81 -8.11
CA GLY A 39 11.55 6.08 -7.68
C GLY A 39 10.91 6.00 -6.31
N LYS A 40 10.74 7.16 -5.67
CA LYS A 40 9.96 7.28 -4.44
C LYS A 40 8.53 7.62 -4.80
N TRP A 41 7.58 6.89 -4.22
CA TRP A 41 6.16 7.09 -4.50
C TRP A 41 5.45 7.89 -3.41
N GLY A 42 5.86 7.72 -2.16
CA GLY A 42 5.28 8.45 -1.04
C GLY A 42 5.69 7.87 0.31
N TYR A 43 5.05 8.37 1.36
CA TYR A 43 5.21 7.88 2.71
C TYR A 43 3.93 8.07 3.51
N GLY A 44 3.83 7.39 4.65
CA GLY A 44 2.80 7.60 5.66
C GLY A 44 3.37 7.28 7.02
N THR A 45 2.56 7.43 8.07
CA THR A 45 2.98 7.32 9.48
C THR A 45 3.81 6.07 9.81
N PHE A 46 3.54 4.94 9.14
CA PHE A 46 4.12 3.63 9.46
C PHE A 46 5.01 3.04 8.36
N SER A 47 5.14 3.68 7.19
CA SER A 47 5.85 3.08 6.06
C SER A 47 6.25 4.11 5.01
N THR A 48 7.28 3.78 4.22
CA THR A 48 7.57 4.46 2.96
C THR A 48 7.11 3.59 1.78
N VAL A 49 6.82 4.22 0.65
CA VAL A 49 6.32 3.55 -0.55
C VAL A 49 7.21 3.92 -1.74
N TRP A 50 7.67 2.91 -2.46
CA TRP A 50 8.67 3.03 -3.51
C TRP A 50 8.20 2.37 -4.79
N LEU A 51 8.50 3.00 -5.92
CA LEU A 51 8.38 2.38 -7.23
C LEU A 51 9.62 1.52 -7.49
N ALA A 52 9.41 0.28 -7.90
CA ALA A 52 10.46 -0.65 -8.21
C ALA A 52 10.23 -1.36 -9.56
N ARG A 53 11.30 -1.75 -10.23
CA ARG A 53 11.26 -2.68 -11.35
C ARG A 53 11.44 -4.10 -10.80
N ASP A 54 10.49 -4.98 -11.05
CA ASP A 54 10.65 -6.41 -10.86
C ASP A 54 11.56 -6.97 -11.97
N LEU A 55 12.78 -7.34 -11.60
CA LEU A 55 13.80 -7.85 -12.52
C LEU A 55 13.48 -9.25 -13.05
N ARG A 56 12.61 -10.02 -12.39
CA ARG A 56 12.19 -11.35 -12.86
C ARG A 56 11.07 -11.25 -13.89
N LEU A 57 10.06 -10.43 -13.60
CA LEU A 57 8.89 -10.27 -14.49
C LEU A 57 9.04 -9.13 -15.51
N GLN A 58 10.08 -8.30 -15.37
CA GLN A 58 10.31 -7.11 -16.19
C GLN A 58 9.15 -6.09 -16.15
N LYS A 59 8.41 -6.05 -15.03
CA LYS A 59 7.25 -5.17 -14.80
C LYS A 59 7.49 -4.24 -13.63
N ASP A 60 6.78 -3.12 -13.61
CA ASP A 60 6.80 -2.21 -12.47
C ASP A 60 5.97 -2.78 -11.32
N ALA A 61 6.46 -2.55 -10.10
CA ALA A 61 5.84 -2.92 -8.85
C ALA A 61 5.97 -1.77 -7.85
N THR A 62 5.17 -1.81 -6.80
CA THR A 62 5.25 -0.86 -5.68
C THR A 62 5.64 -1.60 -4.42
N LEU A 63 6.72 -1.17 -3.77
CA LEU A 63 7.15 -1.69 -2.48
C LEU A 63 6.70 -0.76 -1.35
N LYS A 64 5.93 -1.30 -0.41
CA LYS A 64 5.65 -0.64 0.86
C LYS A 64 6.58 -1.21 1.92
N ILE A 65 7.47 -0.37 2.43
CA ILE A 65 8.49 -0.74 3.42
C ILE A 65 8.03 -0.22 4.79
N ILE A 66 7.68 -1.14 5.68
CA ILE A 66 7.14 -0.81 7.00
C ILE A 66 8.28 -0.42 7.95
N LYS A 67 8.04 0.53 8.85
CA LYS A 67 8.98 0.88 9.93
C LYS A 67 9.37 -0.37 10.73
N ALA A 68 10.61 -0.44 11.21
CA ALA A 68 11.12 -1.64 11.86
C ALA A 68 10.30 -2.02 13.12
N ALA A 69 9.93 -1.04 13.94
CA ALA A 69 9.14 -1.28 15.16
C ALA A 69 7.71 -1.78 14.86
N ALA A 70 7.14 -1.37 13.73
CA ALA A 70 5.78 -1.76 13.31
C ALA A 70 5.76 -3.08 12.52
N SER A 71 6.92 -3.56 12.05
CA SER A 71 7.00 -4.73 11.17
C SER A 71 6.57 -6.03 11.87
N LYS A 72 6.95 -6.20 13.15
CA LYS A 72 6.61 -7.41 13.93
C LYS A 72 5.13 -7.54 14.28
N THR A 73 4.42 -6.43 14.40
CA THR A 73 3.02 -6.38 14.85
C THR A 73 2.05 -6.04 13.72
N SER A 74 2.54 -5.98 12.47
CA SER A 74 1.72 -5.61 11.32
C SER A 74 0.60 -6.63 11.09
N THR A 75 -0.64 -6.21 11.28
CA THR A 75 -1.82 -7.00 10.91
C THR A 75 -2.14 -6.92 9.42
N GLU A 76 -1.47 -6.04 8.68
CA GLU A 76 -1.73 -5.81 7.26
C GLU A 76 -1.40 -7.04 6.42
N LEU A 77 -0.25 -7.68 6.66
CA LEU A 77 0.14 -8.89 5.96
C LEU A 77 -0.85 -10.04 6.19
N SER A 78 -1.27 -10.27 7.44
CA SER A 78 -2.20 -11.36 7.74
C SER A 78 -3.57 -11.14 7.11
N ILE A 79 -4.06 -9.90 7.06
CA ILE A 79 -5.29 -9.54 6.36
C ILE A 79 -5.15 -9.81 4.85
N LEU A 80 -4.07 -9.33 4.22
CA LEU A 80 -3.84 -9.51 2.79
C LEU A 80 -3.72 -10.98 2.40
N LEU A 81 -3.00 -11.78 3.20
CA LEU A 81 -2.88 -13.23 2.99
C LEU A 81 -4.21 -13.97 3.19
N GLN A 82 -5.06 -13.52 4.11
CA GLN A 82 -6.39 -14.12 4.28
C GLN A 82 -7.28 -13.79 3.09
N LEU A 83 -7.27 -12.53 2.63
CA LEU A 83 -8.05 -12.09 1.47
C LEU A 83 -7.62 -12.79 0.17
N SER A 84 -6.33 -13.08 0.00
CA SER A 84 -5.85 -13.80 -1.19
C SER A 84 -6.29 -15.27 -1.21
N LYS A 85 -6.31 -15.92 -0.04
CA LYS A 85 -6.74 -17.32 0.14
C LYS A 85 -8.24 -17.54 0.02
N THR A 86 -9.05 -16.49 0.16
CA THR A 86 -10.50 -16.61 0.02
C THR A 86 -10.87 -17.08 -1.39
N GLU A 87 -11.51 -18.25 -1.47
CA GLU A 87 -12.03 -18.82 -2.73
C GLU A 87 -13.47 -18.39 -3.03
N THR A 88 -14.14 -17.65 -2.14
CA THR A 88 -15.53 -17.25 -2.36
C THR A 88 -15.65 -16.43 -3.64
N PRO A 89 -16.40 -16.91 -4.66
CA PRO A 89 -16.57 -16.18 -5.91
C PRO A 89 -17.35 -14.90 -5.64
N HIS A 90 -16.68 -13.75 -5.77
CA HIS A 90 -17.31 -12.46 -5.56
C HIS A 90 -16.65 -11.40 -6.43
N ARG A 91 -17.44 -10.71 -7.26
CA ARG A 91 -16.98 -9.63 -8.16
C ARG A 91 -16.20 -8.50 -7.46
N GLY A 92 -16.42 -8.33 -6.16
CA GLY A 92 -15.68 -7.35 -5.34
C GLY A 92 -14.23 -7.72 -5.07
N LYS A 93 -13.85 -8.98 -5.22
CA LYS A 93 -12.45 -9.44 -5.07
C LYS A 93 -11.54 -8.74 -6.08
N ASP A 94 -12.01 -8.55 -7.31
CA ASP A 94 -11.29 -7.85 -8.39
C ASP A 94 -11.12 -6.33 -8.15
N HIS A 95 -11.66 -5.82 -7.04
CA HIS A 95 -11.53 -4.43 -6.62
C HIS A 95 -10.72 -4.28 -5.31
N ILE A 96 -10.15 -5.38 -4.81
CA ILE A 96 -9.17 -5.39 -3.73
C ILE A 96 -7.77 -5.49 -4.32
N ILE A 97 -6.85 -4.72 -3.76
CA ILE A 97 -5.44 -4.79 -4.14
C ILE A 97 -4.87 -6.18 -3.86
N GLU A 98 -4.19 -6.75 -4.83
CA GLU A 98 -3.50 -8.03 -4.68
C GLU A 98 -2.09 -7.84 -4.11
N LEU A 99 -1.73 -8.65 -3.12
CA LEU A 99 -0.36 -8.74 -2.62
C LEU A 99 0.44 -9.66 -3.56
N LEU A 100 1.42 -9.10 -4.28
CA LEU A 100 2.26 -9.86 -5.23
C LEU A 100 3.33 -10.68 -4.52
N ASP A 101 3.89 -10.14 -3.44
CA ASP A 101 5.00 -10.72 -2.72
C ASP A 101 5.13 -10.08 -1.33
N HIS A 102 5.80 -10.77 -0.41
CA HIS A 102 6.20 -10.20 0.88
C HIS A 102 7.49 -10.85 1.37
N PHE A 103 8.32 -10.05 2.02
CA PHE A 103 9.58 -10.52 2.59
C PHE A 103 10.05 -9.59 3.70
N GLU A 104 11.03 -10.05 4.47
CA GLU A 104 11.70 -9.24 5.47
C GLU A 104 13.02 -8.70 4.90
N HIS A 105 13.36 -7.47 5.28
CA HIS A 105 14.60 -6.81 4.91
C HIS A 105 15.29 -6.27 6.17
N THR A 106 16.51 -6.73 6.42
CA THR A 106 17.32 -6.25 7.54
C THR A 106 18.11 -5.02 7.10
N GLY A 107 17.83 -3.88 7.72
CA GLY A 107 18.53 -2.63 7.51
C GLY A 107 19.17 -2.08 8.78
N PRO A 108 19.79 -0.90 8.72
CA PRO A 108 20.46 -0.28 9.86
C PRO A 108 19.51 0.06 11.03
N ASN A 109 18.22 0.23 10.73
CA ASN A 109 17.20 0.61 11.70
C ASN A 109 16.39 -0.59 12.24
N GLY A 110 16.73 -1.81 11.82
CA GLY A 110 16.11 -3.05 12.26
C GLY A 110 15.58 -3.90 11.11
N LEU A 111 14.67 -4.82 11.45
CA LEU A 111 14.00 -5.70 10.50
C LEU A 111 12.72 -5.04 9.97
N HIS A 112 12.62 -4.92 8.66
CA HIS A 112 11.50 -4.27 7.98
C HIS A 112 10.69 -5.29 7.20
N LEU A 113 9.37 -5.32 7.43
CA LEU A 113 8.45 -6.03 6.57
C LEU A 113 8.23 -5.23 5.29
N VAL A 114 8.44 -5.88 4.14
CA VAL A 114 8.25 -5.30 2.81
C VAL A 114 7.09 -6.02 2.13
N LEU A 115 6.14 -5.24 1.62
CA LEU A 115 4.97 -5.72 0.89
C LEU A 115 5.07 -5.22 -0.56
N ALA A 116 4.97 -6.13 -1.53
CA ALA A 116 5.00 -5.79 -2.95
C ALA A 116 3.59 -5.84 -3.56
N PHE A 117 3.25 -4.81 -4.32
CA PHE A 117 1.94 -4.63 -4.94
C PHE A 117 2.06 -4.26 -6.42
N PRO A 118 0.99 -4.44 -7.22
CA PRO A 118 0.93 -3.85 -8.55
C PRO A 118 1.07 -2.33 -8.45
N THR A 119 1.78 -1.71 -9.39
CA THR A 119 1.85 -0.25 -9.47
C THR A 119 0.46 0.31 -9.78
N MET A 120 -0.07 1.12 -8.87
CA MET A 120 -1.34 1.81 -9.05
C MET A 120 -1.10 3.31 -9.21
N LEU A 121 -1.55 3.87 -10.33
CA LEU A 121 -1.62 5.30 -10.53
C LEU A 121 -2.85 5.82 -9.79
N SER A 122 -2.64 6.69 -8.80
CA SER A 122 -3.75 7.39 -8.15
C SER A 122 -4.22 8.54 -9.02
N ASP A 123 -5.50 8.54 -9.36
CA ASP A 123 -6.20 9.72 -9.86
C ASP A 123 -6.83 10.55 -8.71
N GLY A 124 -6.62 10.17 -7.45
CA GLY A 124 -7.31 10.73 -6.28
C GLY A 124 -7.12 12.24 -6.10
N GLU A 125 -5.90 12.71 -6.24
CA GLU A 125 -5.58 14.13 -6.19
C GLU A 125 -6.21 14.88 -7.38
N ARG A 126 -6.15 14.28 -8.58
CA ARG A 126 -6.84 14.76 -9.79
C ARG A 126 -8.37 14.68 -9.72
N ILE A 127 -8.94 13.95 -8.75
CA ILE A 127 -10.39 13.91 -8.46
C ILE A 127 -10.77 15.09 -7.57
N CYS A 128 -9.93 15.46 -6.60
CA CYS A 128 -10.21 16.53 -5.64
C CYS A 128 -9.91 17.94 -6.19
N GLU A 129 -8.87 18.11 -7.00
CA GLU A 129 -8.32 19.45 -7.29
C GLU A 129 -8.98 20.21 -8.43
N ARG A 130 -9.63 19.54 -9.39
CA ARG A 130 -9.90 20.19 -10.69
C ARG A 130 -11.06 21.19 -10.71
N GLY A 131 -11.80 21.39 -9.62
CA GLY A 131 -12.95 22.33 -9.55
C GLY A 131 -14.08 22.06 -10.57
N LYS A 132 -13.90 21.08 -11.46
CA LYS A 132 -14.85 20.61 -12.46
C LYS A 132 -15.33 19.24 -12.03
N PRO A 133 -16.63 19.08 -11.70
CA PRO A 133 -17.21 17.80 -11.40
C PRO A 133 -16.90 16.80 -12.52
N ARG A 134 -16.46 15.59 -12.16
CA ARG A 134 -16.40 14.48 -13.12
C ARG A 134 -17.82 14.14 -13.57
N SER A 135 -17.96 13.48 -14.72
CA SER A 135 -19.28 13.05 -15.18
C SER A 135 -19.95 12.15 -14.13
N ALA A 136 -21.27 12.28 -13.99
CA ALA A 136 -22.03 11.45 -13.06
C ALA A 136 -21.82 9.94 -13.33
N GLY A 137 -21.63 9.56 -14.60
CA GLY A 137 -21.29 8.18 -14.99
C GLY A 137 -19.95 7.70 -14.41
N TYR A 138 -18.91 8.54 -14.40
CA TYR A 138 -17.62 8.21 -13.81
C TYR A 138 -17.72 8.02 -12.30
N ILE A 139 -18.39 8.95 -11.60
CA ILE A 139 -18.60 8.86 -10.15
C ILE A 139 -19.39 7.59 -9.81
N ARG A 140 -20.48 7.33 -10.52
CA ARG A 140 -21.29 6.11 -10.34
C ARG A 140 -20.46 4.84 -10.53
N ALA A 141 -19.60 4.79 -11.55
CA ALA A 141 -18.75 3.64 -11.81
C ALA A 141 -17.74 3.39 -10.67
N ILE A 142 -17.07 4.44 -10.18
CA ILE A 142 -16.13 4.31 -9.06
C ILE A 142 -16.86 3.93 -7.77
N SER A 143 -17.98 4.58 -7.46
CA SER A 143 -18.79 4.24 -6.29
C SER A 143 -19.24 2.78 -6.32
N LEU A 144 -19.65 2.26 -7.48
CA LEU A 144 -20.01 0.85 -7.62
C LEU A 144 -18.83 -0.08 -7.32
N ARG A 145 -17.62 0.25 -7.81
CA ARG A 145 -16.42 -0.55 -7.54
C ARG A 145 -16.08 -0.54 -6.05
N ILE A 146 -16.12 0.63 -5.40
CA ILE A 146 -15.86 0.78 -3.96
C ILE A 146 -16.88 -0.02 -3.14
N ILE A 147 -18.17 0.15 -3.40
CA ILE A 147 -19.23 -0.53 -2.64
C ILE A 147 -19.13 -2.05 -2.80
N THR A 148 -18.86 -2.52 -4.03
CA THR A 148 -18.72 -3.95 -4.30
C THR A 148 -17.47 -4.53 -3.62
N ALA A 149 -16.37 -3.76 -3.53
CA ALA A 149 -15.18 -4.13 -2.78
C ALA A 149 -15.45 -4.22 -1.26
N LEU A 150 -16.18 -3.24 -0.71
CA LEU A 150 -16.57 -3.23 0.70
C LEU A 150 -17.51 -4.38 1.05
N GLU A 151 -18.48 -4.68 0.19
CA GLU A 151 -19.36 -5.84 0.32
C GLU A 151 -18.53 -7.13 0.45
N PHE A 152 -17.54 -7.33 -0.44
CA PHE A 152 -16.62 -8.46 -0.35
C PHE A 152 -15.85 -8.48 0.97
N LEU A 153 -15.23 -7.37 1.37
CA LEU A 153 -14.45 -7.30 2.62
C LEU A 153 -15.31 -7.65 3.84
N HIS A 154 -16.53 -7.11 3.91
CA HIS A 154 -17.46 -7.38 5.00
C HIS A 154 -17.90 -8.84 5.04
N LEU A 155 -18.12 -9.48 3.88
CA LEU A 155 -18.39 -10.92 3.80
C LEU A 155 -17.23 -11.76 4.35
N GLN A 156 -15.99 -11.29 4.21
CA GLN A 156 -14.80 -11.93 4.78
C GLN A 156 -14.57 -11.57 6.26
N GLY A 157 -15.44 -10.75 6.86
CA GLY A 157 -15.33 -10.33 8.26
C GLY A 157 -14.34 -9.19 8.50
N PHE A 158 -13.91 -8.48 7.46
CA PHE A 158 -12.98 -7.36 7.56
C PHE A 158 -13.68 -6.02 7.39
N VAL A 159 -13.27 -5.02 8.17
CA VAL A 159 -13.68 -3.63 8.00
C VAL A 159 -12.43 -2.79 7.70
N HIS A 160 -12.52 -1.95 6.67
CA HIS A 160 -11.37 -1.23 6.11
C HIS A 160 -10.70 -0.27 7.10
N THR A 161 -11.43 0.25 8.09
CA THR A 161 -10.94 1.22 9.09
C THR A 161 -10.73 0.63 10.50
N GLY A 162 -10.77 -0.70 10.70
CA GLY A 162 -10.45 -1.33 12.00
C GLY A 162 -11.24 -2.60 12.32
N LYS A 163 -10.80 -3.38 13.33
CA LYS A 163 -11.38 -4.67 13.74
C LYS A 163 -12.85 -4.54 14.18
N VAL A 164 -13.71 -5.47 13.74
CA VAL A 164 -14.93 -5.81 14.49
C VAL A 164 -14.51 -6.65 15.69
N SER A 165 -14.55 -6.10 16.89
CA SER A 165 -14.63 -6.94 18.08
C SER A 165 -15.96 -7.69 18.00
N ARG A 166 -15.95 -9.01 17.78
CA ARG A 166 -17.12 -9.83 18.08
C ARG A 166 -17.41 -9.65 19.56
N ALA A 167 -18.41 -8.83 19.90
CA ALA A 167 -19.05 -8.92 21.19
C ALA A 167 -19.67 -10.33 21.26
N ASN A 168 -19.20 -11.13 22.19
CA ASN A 168 -19.82 -12.40 22.54
C ASN A 168 -21.28 -12.11 22.90
N HIS A 169 -22.22 -12.47 22.02
CA HIS A 169 -23.57 -12.79 22.43
C HIS A 169 -23.66 -14.31 22.50
N SER A 170 -23.28 -14.84 23.67
CA SER A 170 -23.81 -16.10 24.17
C SER A 170 -25.27 -15.85 24.57
N LEU A 171 -26.19 -16.57 23.93
CA LEU A 171 -27.47 -16.91 24.53
C LEU A 171 -27.24 -17.99 25.60
#